data_AF-A0A0T5NQV7-F1
#
_entry.id   AF-A0A0T5NQV7-F1
#
_cell.length_a   1.000
_cell.length_b   1.000
_cell.length_c   1.000
_cell.angle_alpha   90.00
_cell.angle_beta   90.00
_cell.angle_gamma   90.00
#
_symmetry.space_group_name_H-M   'P 1'
#
loop_
_entity.id
_entity.type
_entity.pdbx_description
1 polymer ?
#
loop_
_entity_poly.entity_id
_entity_poly.type
_entity_poly.pdbx_seq_one_letter_code
_entity_poly.pdbx_strand_id
1 'polypeptide(L)'
;MTDQVQITDSHCHLDFETFDKERGDVIARAVEAGVTRMVTICTKLRLEPQVRAIAEAHPEVFYAAGTHPMSVADEPMATVDALVSLAKHPKFVGIGETGLDYHYTAESADAQQKSLRLHIEAARQTGLPLIIHARDADEDMARILTEEHKAGAYSCVMHCFSSGAELGKAALDLGFYLSMSGISAFPKSQELRDIFASAPVDRILVETDAPYLAPPPYRGKRNEPAYTVHTAKVGAEVFGMDWPDFAAQTQANFDRLFWKAAKWKAAA
;
A
#
# COMPACT_ATOMS: atom_id res chain seq x y z
N MET A 1 -5.59 26.97 13.85
CA MET A 1 -5.98 25.68 13.24
C MET A 1 -5.65 25.83 11.78
N THR A 2 -4.58 25.20 11.30
CA THR A 2 -4.03 25.46 9.98
C THR A 2 -4.95 24.88 8.90
N ASP A 3 -5.25 25.68 7.87
CA ASP A 3 -5.99 25.33 6.63
C ASP A 3 -5.22 24.33 5.74
N GLN A 4 -4.44 23.44 6.35
CA GLN A 4 -3.54 22.54 5.64
C GLN A 4 -4.30 21.30 5.18
N VAL A 5 -4.28 21.08 3.86
CA VAL A 5 -4.86 19.87 3.25
C VAL A 5 -4.20 18.63 3.83
N GLN A 6 -5.01 17.75 4.39
CA GLN A 6 -4.56 16.49 4.97
C GLN A 6 -4.56 15.39 3.91
N ILE A 7 -3.58 14.51 3.98
CA ILE A 7 -3.50 13.31 3.16
C ILE A 7 -2.91 12.13 3.94
N THR A 8 -2.98 10.94 3.36
CA THR A 8 -2.44 9.70 3.90
C THR A 8 -1.48 9.10 2.89
N ASP A 9 -0.33 8.62 3.36
CA ASP A 9 0.56 7.76 2.57
C ASP A 9 0.20 6.30 2.88
N SER A 10 -0.47 5.62 1.96
CA SER A 10 -0.95 4.26 2.22
C SER A 10 0.12 3.18 2.15
N HIS A 11 1.35 3.50 1.71
CA HIS A 11 2.42 2.51 1.56
C HIS A 11 3.81 3.17 1.56
N CYS A 12 4.60 2.89 2.58
CA CYS A 12 6.02 3.25 2.64
C CYS A 12 6.84 2.22 3.44
N HIS A 13 8.16 2.34 3.40
CA HIS A 13 9.10 1.45 4.08
C HIS A 13 10.01 2.26 5.02
N LEU A 14 9.42 2.75 6.13
CA LEU A 14 10.16 3.51 7.14
C LEU A 14 11.20 2.64 7.87
N ASP A 15 11.06 1.32 7.82
CA ASP A 15 11.96 0.34 8.43
C ASP A 15 13.30 0.17 7.72
N PHE A 16 13.44 0.68 6.50
CA PHE A 16 14.67 0.51 5.74
C PHE A 16 15.82 1.33 6.32
N GLU A 17 17.03 0.73 6.28
CA GLU A 17 18.26 1.28 6.88
C GLU A 17 18.60 2.70 6.41
N THR A 18 18.17 3.06 5.20
CA THR A 18 18.38 4.41 4.65
C THR A 18 17.77 5.51 5.52
N PHE A 19 16.77 5.20 6.35
CA PHE A 19 16.13 6.15 7.25
C PHE A 19 16.62 6.06 8.69
N ASP A 20 17.45 5.09 9.08
CA ASP A 20 17.75 4.78 10.50
C ASP A 20 18.18 6.00 11.32
N LYS A 21 19.01 6.88 10.74
CA LYS A 21 19.57 8.04 11.43
C LYS A 21 18.61 9.23 11.55
N GLU A 22 17.56 9.25 10.74
CA GLU A 22 16.70 10.43 10.56
C GLU A 22 15.21 10.08 10.50
N ARG A 23 14.81 8.85 10.85
CA ARG A 23 13.43 8.35 10.73
C ARG A 23 12.43 9.27 11.39
N GLY A 24 12.73 9.74 12.60
CA GLY A 24 11.88 10.70 13.31
C GLY A 24 11.71 12.01 12.54
N ASP A 25 12.79 12.52 11.93
CA ASP A 25 12.75 13.75 11.13
C ASP A 25 12.00 13.56 9.80
N VAL A 26 12.12 12.38 9.18
CA VAL A 26 11.37 12.01 7.96
C VAL A 26 9.88 11.99 8.24
N ILE A 27 9.46 11.39 9.35
CA ILE A 27 8.06 11.37 9.79
C ILE A 27 7.59 12.79 10.12
N ALA A 28 8.40 13.59 10.83
CA ALA A 28 8.06 14.97 11.15
C ALA A 28 7.86 15.83 9.90
N ARG A 29 8.72 15.69 8.87
CA ARG A 29 8.54 16.36 7.57
C ARG A 29 7.26 15.93 6.87
N ALA A 30 6.89 14.64 6.96
CA ALA A 30 5.63 14.15 6.39
C ALA A 30 4.42 14.81 7.05
N VAL A 31 4.42 14.89 8.39
CA VAL A 31 3.37 15.58 9.15
C VAL A 31 3.32 17.07 8.80
N GLU A 32 4.45 17.75 8.73
CA GLU A 32 4.55 19.15 8.31
C GLU A 32 4.05 19.37 6.87
N ALA A 33 4.14 18.38 5.99
CA ALA A 33 3.58 18.43 4.63
C ALA A 33 2.06 18.15 4.57
N GLY A 34 1.43 17.76 5.68
CA GLY A 34 0.01 17.39 5.75
C GLY A 34 -0.26 15.89 5.65
N VAL A 35 0.78 15.04 5.64
CA VAL A 35 0.64 13.58 5.68
C VAL A 35 0.38 13.17 7.13
N THR A 36 -0.89 13.01 7.48
CA THR A 36 -1.31 12.76 8.87
C THR A 36 -1.32 11.29 9.25
N ARG A 37 -1.24 10.40 8.25
CA ARG A 37 -1.21 8.95 8.41
C ARG A 37 -0.26 8.31 7.41
N MET A 38 0.48 7.32 7.87
CA MET A 38 1.42 6.52 7.08
C MET A 38 1.23 5.04 7.40
N VAL A 39 1.28 4.16 6.41
CA VAL A 39 1.33 2.71 6.64
C VAL A 39 2.71 2.19 6.23
N THR A 40 3.52 1.83 7.22
CA THR A 40 4.84 1.23 6.96
C THR A 40 4.73 -0.27 6.77
N ILE A 41 5.43 -0.82 5.77
CA ILE A 41 5.19 -2.17 5.28
C ILE A 41 6.36 -3.09 5.59
N CYS A 42 6.10 -4.12 6.39
CA CYS A 42 7.06 -5.16 6.69
C CYS A 42 7.01 -6.24 5.61
N THR A 43 8.07 -6.34 4.81
CA THR A 43 8.18 -7.29 3.68
C THR A 43 8.63 -8.70 4.09
N LYS A 44 9.11 -8.86 5.33
CA LYS A 44 9.58 -10.13 5.91
C LYS A 44 9.07 -10.28 7.34
N LEU A 45 8.19 -11.26 7.59
CA LEU A 45 7.54 -11.43 8.90
C LEU A 45 8.49 -11.47 10.11
N ARG A 46 9.71 -11.99 9.98
CA ARG A 46 10.69 -11.98 11.08
C ARG A 46 11.13 -10.59 11.53
N LEU A 47 10.98 -9.57 10.67
CA LEU A 47 11.30 -8.17 10.95
C LEU A 47 10.10 -7.41 11.53
N GLU A 48 8.93 -8.04 11.64
CA GLU A 48 7.72 -7.40 12.13
C GLU A 48 7.90 -6.70 13.49
N PRO A 49 8.65 -7.25 14.49
CA PRO A 49 8.87 -6.54 15.74
C PRO A 49 9.57 -5.18 15.57
N GLN A 50 10.48 -5.05 14.61
CA GLN A 50 11.15 -3.78 14.30
C GLN A 50 10.17 -2.78 13.66
N VAL A 51 9.35 -3.24 12.73
CA VAL A 51 8.36 -2.39 12.04
C VAL A 51 7.25 -1.94 13.00
N ARG A 52 6.79 -2.85 13.87
CA ARG A 52 5.84 -2.55 14.96
C ARG A 52 6.38 -1.46 15.86
N ALA A 53 7.65 -1.54 16.27
CA ALA A 53 8.26 -0.55 17.16
C ALA A 53 8.24 0.87 16.56
N ILE A 54 8.39 1.00 15.24
CA ILE A 54 8.25 2.29 14.53
C ILE A 54 6.81 2.80 14.64
N ALA A 55 5.83 1.94 14.37
CA ALA A 55 4.42 2.32 14.47
C ALA A 55 4.01 2.67 15.92
N GLU A 56 4.53 1.97 16.92
CA GLU A 56 4.26 2.27 18.33
C GLU A 56 4.87 3.61 18.77
N ALA A 57 6.04 3.98 18.24
CA ALA A 57 6.75 5.21 18.58
C ALA A 57 6.09 6.49 18.00
N HIS A 58 5.26 6.35 16.95
CA HIS A 58 4.71 7.50 16.22
C HIS A 58 3.19 7.36 16.04
N PRO A 59 2.35 8.22 16.64
CA PRO A 59 0.90 8.19 16.50
C PRO A 59 0.41 8.06 15.05
N GLU A 60 1.05 8.77 14.14
CA GLU A 60 0.71 8.89 12.71
C GLU A 60 1.06 7.64 11.90
N VAL A 61 1.86 6.72 12.45
CA VAL A 61 2.35 5.54 11.73
C VAL A 61 1.59 4.29 12.14
N PHE A 62 1.01 3.62 11.15
CA PHE A 62 0.45 2.27 11.23
C PHE A 62 1.36 1.30 10.49
N TYR A 63 1.09 0.01 10.59
CA TYR A 63 1.87 -0.97 9.86
C TYR A 63 1.06 -2.14 9.32
N ALA A 64 1.63 -2.79 8.32
CA ALA A 64 1.21 -4.08 7.81
C ALA A 64 2.43 -5.01 7.77
N ALA A 65 2.19 -6.32 7.76
CA ALA A 65 3.24 -7.29 7.54
C ALA A 65 2.77 -8.48 6.70
N GLY A 66 3.70 -9.02 5.93
CA GLY A 66 3.52 -10.21 5.11
C GLY A 66 4.86 -10.78 4.67
N THR A 67 4.79 -11.71 3.73
CA THR A 67 5.97 -12.20 3.00
C THR A 67 5.89 -11.70 1.56
N HIS A 68 6.73 -10.71 1.24
CA HIS A 68 6.86 -10.17 -0.11
C HIS A 68 7.24 -11.29 -1.10
N PRO A 69 6.71 -11.29 -2.35
CA PRO A 69 6.97 -12.36 -3.32
C PRO A 69 8.45 -12.69 -3.50
N MET A 70 9.30 -11.67 -3.67
CA MET A 70 10.75 -11.86 -3.79
C MET A 70 11.45 -12.47 -2.57
N SER A 71 10.80 -12.49 -1.39
CA SER A 71 11.36 -13.08 -0.17
C SER A 71 10.84 -14.49 0.11
N VAL A 72 9.88 -14.99 -0.68
CA VAL A 72 9.19 -16.27 -0.38
C VAL A 72 10.12 -17.48 -0.41
N ALA A 73 11.19 -17.43 -1.21
CA ALA A 73 12.16 -18.50 -1.32
C ALA A 73 13.16 -18.53 -0.14
N ASP A 74 13.42 -17.37 0.47
CA ASP A 74 14.45 -17.20 1.50
C ASP A 74 13.88 -17.13 2.93
N GLU A 75 12.56 -17.01 3.07
CA GLU A 75 11.86 -16.93 4.35
C GLU A 75 10.96 -18.15 4.56
N PRO A 76 10.74 -18.58 5.82
CA PRO A 76 9.70 -19.56 6.11
C PRO A 76 8.34 -19.11 5.57
N MET A 77 7.60 -20.03 4.96
CA MET A 77 6.24 -19.75 4.49
C MET A 77 5.38 -19.22 5.64
N ALA A 78 4.74 -18.08 5.42
CA ALA A 78 3.80 -17.50 6.38
C ALA A 78 2.69 -18.50 6.71
N THR A 79 2.17 -18.44 7.93
CA THR A 79 0.96 -19.19 8.30
C THR A 79 -0.20 -18.23 8.53
N VAL A 80 -1.41 -18.71 8.25
CA VAL A 80 -2.64 -17.95 8.52
C VAL A 80 -2.70 -17.54 10.00
N ASP A 81 -2.42 -18.46 10.91
CA ASP A 81 -2.44 -18.20 12.35
C ASP A 81 -1.45 -17.11 12.79
N ALA A 82 -0.26 -17.05 12.19
CA ALA A 82 0.71 -16.00 12.49
C ALA A 82 0.17 -14.62 12.08
N LEU A 83 -0.37 -14.50 10.86
CA LEU A 83 -0.97 -13.27 10.35
C LEU A 83 -2.20 -12.83 11.17
N VAL A 84 -3.08 -13.79 11.53
CA VAL A 84 -4.25 -13.53 12.38
C VAL A 84 -3.83 -13.09 13.79
N SER A 85 -2.73 -13.61 14.32
CA SER A 85 -2.20 -13.18 15.61
C SER A 85 -1.71 -11.72 15.56
N LEU A 86 -0.97 -11.34 14.50
CA LEU A 86 -0.52 -9.97 14.28
C LEU A 86 -1.70 -8.99 14.16
N ALA A 87 -2.79 -9.41 13.51
CA ALA A 87 -4.00 -8.64 13.36
C ALA A 87 -4.69 -8.26 14.68
N LYS A 88 -4.28 -8.81 15.83
CA LYS A 88 -4.76 -8.37 17.15
C LYS A 88 -4.17 -7.02 17.59
N HIS A 89 -2.99 -6.65 17.08
CA HIS A 89 -2.33 -5.42 17.48
C HIS A 89 -3.09 -4.18 16.95
N PRO A 90 -3.38 -3.14 17.76
CA PRO A 90 -4.26 -2.04 17.35
C PRO A 90 -3.75 -1.25 16.14
N LYS A 91 -2.42 -1.15 15.96
CA LYS A 91 -1.80 -0.45 14.81
C LYS A 91 -1.43 -1.35 13.62
N PHE A 92 -1.72 -2.66 13.69
CA PHE A 92 -1.59 -3.57 12.55
C PHE A 92 -2.88 -3.46 11.71
N VAL A 93 -2.81 -2.84 10.54
CA VAL A 93 -4.00 -2.38 9.80
C VAL A 93 -4.19 -3.01 8.42
N GLY A 94 -3.22 -3.79 7.95
CA GLY A 94 -3.29 -4.52 6.69
C GLY A 94 -2.43 -5.77 6.73
N ILE A 95 -2.68 -6.71 5.81
CA ILE A 95 -1.90 -7.93 5.63
C ILE A 95 -1.15 -7.81 4.31
N GLY A 96 0.16 -8.00 4.36
CA GLY A 96 1.07 -7.76 3.24
C GLY A 96 2.27 -6.90 3.66
N GLU A 97 3.27 -6.73 2.82
CA GLU A 97 3.22 -6.98 1.37
C GLU A 97 3.23 -8.47 1.02
N THR A 98 2.38 -8.86 0.09
CA THR A 98 2.36 -10.19 -0.55
C THR A 98 2.00 -10.02 -2.01
N GLY A 99 2.03 -11.09 -2.82
CA GLY A 99 1.62 -11.01 -4.21
C GLY A 99 2.52 -11.80 -5.13
N LEU A 100 2.75 -11.30 -6.35
CA LEU A 100 3.51 -11.97 -7.39
C LEU A 100 4.52 -11.00 -8.03
N ASP A 101 5.78 -11.45 -8.14
CA ASP A 101 6.84 -10.76 -8.87
C ASP A 101 7.59 -11.78 -9.74
N TYR A 102 7.18 -11.85 -11.01
CA TYR A 102 7.79 -12.72 -12.01
C TYR A 102 8.90 -12.02 -12.78
N HIS A 103 9.08 -10.72 -12.55
CA HIS A 103 10.18 -9.97 -13.15
C HIS A 103 11.52 -10.36 -12.54
N TYR A 104 11.59 -10.43 -11.21
CA TYR A 104 12.84 -10.71 -10.49
C TYR A 104 12.99 -12.16 -10.04
N THR A 105 11.88 -12.86 -9.80
CA THR A 105 11.90 -14.16 -9.08
C THR A 105 10.91 -15.18 -9.68
N ALA A 106 10.83 -15.25 -11.01
CA ALA A 106 9.92 -16.16 -11.73
C ALA A 106 10.05 -17.63 -11.33
N GLU A 107 11.26 -18.08 -10.97
CA GLU A 107 11.55 -19.44 -10.52
C GLU A 107 10.83 -19.82 -9.22
N SER A 108 10.38 -18.84 -8.44
CA SER A 108 9.63 -19.03 -7.20
C SER A 108 8.11 -18.88 -7.37
N ALA A 109 7.60 -18.79 -8.60
CA ALA A 109 6.20 -18.48 -8.90
C ALA A 109 5.19 -19.35 -8.12
N ASP A 110 5.39 -20.67 -8.07
CA ASP A 110 4.50 -21.57 -7.33
C ASP A 110 4.45 -21.25 -5.82
N ALA A 111 5.61 -20.92 -5.25
CA ALA A 111 5.71 -20.52 -3.84
C ALA A 111 5.03 -19.16 -3.60
N GLN A 112 5.18 -18.20 -4.52
CA GLN A 112 4.51 -16.90 -4.44
C GLN A 112 2.99 -17.05 -4.51
N GLN A 113 2.45 -17.84 -5.45
CA GLN A 113 1.01 -18.10 -5.57
C GLN A 113 0.45 -18.75 -4.30
N LYS A 114 1.18 -19.72 -3.73
CA LYS A 114 0.81 -20.35 -2.45
C LYS A 114 0.82 -19.34 -1.29
N SER A 115 1.85 -18.51 -1.21
CA SER A 115 1.97 -17.44 -0.21
C SER A 115 0.79 -16.47 -0.31
N LEU A 116 0.48 -15.99 -1.52
CA LEU A 116 -0.64 -15.08 -1.76
C LEU A 116 -1.98 -15.65 -1.25
N ARG A 117 -2.29 -16.93 -1.55
CA ARG A 117 -3.54 -17.56 -1.08
C ARG A 117 -3.62 -17.67 0.45
N LEU A 118 -2.50 -17.93 1.13
CA LEU A 118 -2.44 -17.94 2.60
C LEU A 118 -2.72 -16.56 3.19
N HIS A 119 -2.17 -15.50 2.58
CA HIS A 119 -2.44 -14.13 3.01
C HIS A 119 -3.89 -13.70 2.72
N ILE A 120 -4.47 -14.14 1.59
CA ILE A 120 -5.89 -13.90 1.28
C ILE A 120 -6.79 -14.55 2.34
N GLU A 121 -6.50 -15.79 2.74
CA GLU A 121 -7.26 -16.44 3.81
C GLU A 121 -7.14 -15.69 5.15
N ALA A 122 -5.95 -15.19 5.50
CA ALA A 122 -5.77 -14.37 6.69
C ALA A 122 -6.54 -13.03 6.59
N ALA A 123 -6.56 -12.37 5.43
CA ALA A 123 -7.35 -11.17 5.18
C ALA A 123 -8.85 -11.44 5.36
N ARG A 124 -9.34 -12.57 4.84
CA ARG A 124 -10.73 -13.03 5.01
C ARG A 124 -11.10 -13.25 6.48
N GLN A 125 -10.25 -13.94 7.25
CA GLN A 125 -10.52 -14.22 8.67
C GLN A 125 -10.48 -12.97 9.56
N THR A 126 -9.58 -12.03 9.25
CA THR A 126 -9.36 -10.84 10.08
C THR A 126 -10.24 -9.66 9.67
N GLY A 127 -10.72 -9.65 8.42
CA GLY A 127 -11.38 -8.49 7.80
C GLY A 127 -10.44 -7.31 7.55
N LEU A 128 -9.12 -7.50 7.69
CA LEU A 128 -8.14 -6.49 7.30
C LEU A 128 -7.90 -6.52 5.79
N PRO A 129 -7.63 -5.38 5.17
CA PRO A 129 -7.30 -5.34 3.75
C PRO A 129 -5.98 -6.04 3.46
N LEU A 130 -5.94 -6.73 2.33
CA LEU A 130 -4.73 -7.25 1.73
C LEU A 130 -4.00 -6.14 0.97
N ILE A 131 -2.67 -6.11 1.05
CA ILE A 131 -1.79 -5.19 0.33
C ILE A 131 -0.97 -6.01 -0.66
N ILE A 132 -1.23 -5.82 -1.96
CA ILE A 132 -0.70 -6.67 -3.02
C ILE A 132 0.33 -5.96 -3.88
N HIS A 133 1.51 -6.58 -3.99
CA HIS A 133 2.50 -6.34 -5.03
C HIS A 133 2.21 -7.19 -6.27
N ALA A 134 2.25 -6.57 -7.44
CA ALA A 134 2.15 -7.27 -8.71
C ALA A 134 3.19 -6.72 -9.68
N ARG A 135 3.99 -7.62 -10.27
CA ARG A 135 4.91 -7.25 -11.35
C ARG A 135 5.11 -8.40 -12.32
N ASP A 136 4.91 -8.11 -13.61
CA ASP A 136 5.01 -9.06 -14.73
C ASP A 136 4.20 -10.37 -14.50
N ALA A 137 3.08 -10.28 -13.77
CA ALA A 137 2.29 -11.43 -13.32
C ALA A 137 0.77 -11.23 -13.45
N ASP A 138 0.35 -10.35 -14.37
CA ASP A 138 -1.02 -9.83 -14.45
C ASP A 138 -2.10 -10.93 -14.61
N GLU A 139 -1.87 -11.91 -15.48
CA GLU A 139 -2.83 -12.98 -15.75
C GLU A 139 -3.07 -13.86 -14.51
N ASP A 140 -1.99 -14.33 -13.87
CA ASP A 140 -2.08 -15.16 -12.68
C ASP A 140 -2.62 -14.38 -11.48
N MET A 141 -2.25 -13.10 -11.36
CA MET A 141 -2.81 -12.23 -10.33
C MET A 141 -4.33 -12.10 -10.49
N ALA A 142 -4.83 -11.72 -11.68
CA ALA A 142 -6.25 -11.56 -11.93
C ALA A 142 -7.03 -12.86 -11.68
N ARG A 143 -6.47 -14.01 -12.11
CA ARG A 143 -7.05 -15.33 -11.90
C ARG A 143 -7.16 -15.67 -10.41
N ILE A 144 -6.06 -15.57 -9.65
CA ILE A 144 -6.04 -15.92 -8.21
C ILE A 144 -7.00 -15.04 -7.43
N LEU A 145 -6.97 -13.72 -7.67
CA LEU A 145 -7.87 -12.78 -6.98
C LEU A 145 -9.33 -13.11 -7.24
N THR A 146 -9.68 -13.41 -8.48
CA THR A 146 -11.06 -13.77 -8.86
C THR A 146 -11.50 -15.10 -8.25
N GLU A 147 -10.65 -16.13 -8.31
CA GLU A 147 -10.93 -17.45 -7.72
C GLU A 147 -11.15 -17.34 -6.20
N GLU A 148 -10.24 -16.67 -5.50
CA GLU A 148 -10.31 -16.53 -4.05
C GLU A 148 -11.46 -15.63 -3.61
N HIS A 149 -11.77 -14.55 -4.34
CA HIS A 149 -12.90 -13.70 -4.00
C HIS A 149 -14.24 -14.42 -4.19
N LYS A 150 -14.35 -15.31 -5.18
CA LYS A 150 -15.51 -16.22 -5.34
C LYS A 150 -15.64 -17.22 -4.19
N ALA A 151 -14.52 -17.69 -3.64
CA ALA A 151 -14.52 -18.60 -2.47
C ALA A 151 -14.93 -17.88 -1.17
N GLY A 152 -14.66 -16.58 -1.07
CA GLY A 152 -15.15 -15.72 -0.01
C GLY A 152 -14.57 -14.32 -0.12
N ALA A 153 -15.42 -13.30 0.05
CA ALA A 153 -15.04 -11.91 -0.11
C ALA A 153 -13.97 -11.47 0.90
N TYR A 154 -13.08 -10.58 0.45
CA TYR A 154 -12.07 -9.89 1.24
C TYR A 154 -11.84 -8.51 0.61
N SER A 155 -11.15 -7.61 1.31
CA SER A 155 -10.79 -6.30 0.75
C SER A 155 -9.31 -6.26 0.41
N CYS A 156 -8.95 -5.44 -0.58
CA CYS A 156 -7.59 -5.43 -1.11
C CYS A 156 -7.25 -4.06 -1.72
N VAL A 157 -5.96 -3.70 -1.66
CA VAL A 157 -5.35 -2.65 -2.49
C VAL A 157 -4.23 -3.27 -3.32
N MET A 158 -4.24 -2.97 -4.62
CA MET A 158 -3.09 -3.13 -5.51
C MET A 158 -2.17 -1.93 -5.25
N HIS A 159 -1.14 -2.11 -4.42
CA HIS A 159 -0.21 -1.02 -4.15
C HIS A 159 0.66 -0.79 -5.40
N CYS A 160 1.22 0.42 -5.50
CA CYS A 160 2.12 0.86 -6.54
C CYS A 160 1.65 0.44 -7.94
N PHE A 161 0.35 0.62 -8.21
CA PHE A 161 -0.27 0.02 -9.38
C PHE A 161 0.41 0.53 -10.65
N SER A 162 0.96 -0.42 -11.40
CA SER A 162 1.72 -0.18 -12.64
C SER A 162 1.53 -1.30 -13.67
N SER A 163 0.52 -2.16 -13.44
CA SER A 163 0.09 -3.25 -14.33
C SER A 163 -0.82 -2.76 -15.46
N GLY A 164 -1.17 -3.66 -16.37
CA GLY A 164 -2.05 -3.37 -17.49
C GLY A 164 -3.51 -3.13 -17.11
N ALA A 165 -4.27 -2.57 -18.07
CA ALA A 165 -5.68 -2.21 -17.90
C ALA A 165 -6.57 -3.41 -17.52
N GLU A 166 -6.26 -4.60 -18.01
CA GLU A 166 -7.03 -5.82 -17.71
C GLU A 166 -6.94 -6.21 -16.23
N LEU A 167 -5.75 -6.16 -15.62
CA LEU A 167 -5.60 -6.40 -14.19
C LEU A 167 -6.27 -5.29 -13.37
N GLY A 168 -6.12 -4.03 -13.79
CA GLY A 168 -6.79 -2.90 -13.15
C GLY A 168 -8.31 -3.07 -13.13
N LYS A 169 -8.90 -3.44 -14.28
CA LYS A 169 -10.32 -3.75 -14.40
C LYS A 169 -10.74 -4.92 -13.52
N ALA A 170 -9.99 -6.02 -13.54
CA ALA A 170 -10.29 -7.19 -12.70
C ALA A 170 -10.29 -6.85 -11.20
N ALA A 171 -9.32 -6.07 -10.74
CA ALA A 171 -9.27 -5.61 -9.34
C ALA A 171 -10.48 -4.73 -8.99
N LEU A 172 -10.82 -3.76 -9.85
CA LEU A 172 -11.94 -2.85 -9.62
C LEU A 172 -13.31 -3.57 -9.66
N ASP A 173 -13.50 -4.54 -10.55
CA ASP A 173 -14.71 -5.37 -10.63
C ASP A 173 -14.94 -6.19 -9.34
N LEU A 174 -13.87 -6.55 -8.63
CA LEU A 174 -13.90 -7.21 -7.32
C LEU A 174 -14.11 -6.21 -6.16
N GLY A 175 -14.19 -4.91 -6.46
CA GLY A 175 -14.33 -3.84 -5.47
C GLY A 175 -13.03 -3.46 -4.76
N PHE A 176 -11.87 -3.87 -5.29
CA PHE A 176 -10.56 -3.55 -4.73
C PHE A 176 -10.11 -2.14 -5.10
N TYR A 177 -9.04 -1.70 -4.45
CA TYR A 177 -8.47 -0.37 -4.61
C TYR A 177 -7.21 -0.41 -5.46
N LEU A 178 -6.96 0.68 -6.19
CA LEU A 178 -5.70 0.92 -6.89
C LEU A 178 -4.98 2.07 -6.20
N SER A 179 -3.68 1.92 -5.94
CA SER A 179 -2.88 2.97 -5.30
C SER A 179 -1.95 3.66 -6.29
N MET A 180 -2.03 4.98 -6.36
CA MET A 180 -1.14 5.81 -7.16
C MET A 180 0.16 6.06 -6.41
N SER A 181 1.28 5.56 -6.94
CA SER A 181 2.63 5.93 -6.51
C SER A 181 3.22 7.03 -7.40
N GLY A 182 4.45 7.47 -7.09
CA GLY A 182 5.17 8.47 -7.87
C GLY A 182 5.33 8.12 -9.36
N ILE A 183 5.19 6.84 -9.75
CA ILE A 183 5.17 6.41 -11.16
C ILE A 183 4.10 7.17 -11.95
N SER A 184 2.93 7.40 -11.37
CA SER A 184 1.81 8.11 -12.00
C SER A 184 2.19 9.56 -12.38
N ALA A 185 3.12 10.15 -11.64
CA ALA A 185 3.64 11.50 -11.85
C ALA A 185 4.82 11.55 -12.85
N PHE A 186 5.31 10.41 -13.37
CA PHE A 186 6.40 10.44 -14.34
C PHE A 186 5.88 10.84 -15.73
N PRO A 187 6.65 11.64 -16.50
CA PRO A 187 6.19 12.13 -17.80
C PRO A 187 5.75 11.03 -18.78
N LYS A 188 6.42 9.88 -18.75
CA LYS A 188 6.18 8.74 -19.67
C LYS A 188 5.01 7.83 -19.26
N SER A 189 4.40 8.03 -18.11
CA SER A 189 3.36 7.12 -17.58
C SER A 189 1.95 7.48 -18.04
N GLN A 190 1.76 7.86 -19.32
CA GLN A 190 0.44 8.29 -19.80
C GLN A 190 -0.58 7.16 -19.77
N GLU A 191 -0.20 5.98 -20.25
CA GLU A 191 -1.09 4.79 -20.24
C GLU A 191 -1.55 4.45 -18.82
N LEU A 192 -0.67 4.57 -17.83
CA LEU A 192 -1.03 4.37 -16.43
C LEU A 192 -2.03 5.42 -15.94
N ARG A 193 -1.82 6.70 -16.29
CA ARG A 193 -2.78 7.77 -15.96
C ARG A 193 -4.14 7.54 -16.64
N ASP A 194 -4.16 7.01 -17.86
CA ASP A 194 -5.41 6.71 -18.57
C ASP A 194 -6.18 5.58 -17.85
N ILE A 195 -5.49 4.57 -17.31
CA ILE A 195 -6.12 3.53 -16.46
C ILE A 195 -6.73 4.18 -15.22
N PHE A 196 -5.99 5.03 -14.50
CA PHE A 196 -6.53 5.73 -13.33
C PHE A 196 -7.71 6.62 -13.69
N ALA A 197 -7.66 7.39 -14.78
CA ALA A 197 -8.76 8.24 -15.23
C ALA A 197 -10.06 7.46 -15.52
N SER A 198 -9.95 6.17 -15.87
CA SER A 198 -11.10 5.29 -16.09
C SER A 198 -11.65 4.64 -14.82
N ALA A 199 -10.90 4.68 -13.72
CA ALA A 199 -11.27 4.05 -12.47
C ALA A 199 -12.26 4.91 -11.67
N PRO A 200 -13.13 4.31 -10.84
CA PRO A 200 -13.92 5.05 -9.86
C PRO A 200 -13.00 5.75 -8.87
N VAL A 201 -13.11 7.08 -8.74
CA VAL A 201 -12.26 7.85 -7.82
C VAL A 201 -12.39 7.41 -6.36
N ASP A 202 -13.53 6.81 -5.99
CA ASP A 202 -13.78 6.26 -4.66
C ASP A 202 -13.09 4.89 -4.40
N ARG A 203 -12.28 4.41 -5.35
CA ARG A 203 -11.42 3.22 -5.26
C ARG A 203 -9.93 3.53 -5.39
N ILE A 204 -9.56 4.81 -5.27
CA ILE A 204 -8.18 5.25 -5.43
C ILE A 204 -7.54 5.61 -4.09
N LEU A 205 -6.31 5.15 -3.90
CA LEU A 205 -5.41 5.59 -2.84
C LEU A 205 -4.18 6.27 -3.44
N VAL A 206 -3.38 6.89 -2.57
CA VAL A 206 -2.10 7.49 -2.93
C VAL A 206 -1.03 7.03 -1.96
N GLU A 207 0.19 6.90 -2.46
CA GLU A 207 1.33 6.44 -1.68
C GLU A 207 2.64 6.97 -2.24
N THR A 208 3.71 6.74 -1.49
CA THR A 208 5.07 7.00 -1.96
C THR A 208 5.81 5.77 -2.41
N ASP A 209 5.61 4.62 -1.76
CA ASP A 209 6.53 3.49 -1.83
C ASP A 209 7.96 3.90 -1.40
N ALA A 210 8.06 4.89 -0.49
CA ALA A 210 9.34 5.41 -0.05
C ALA A 210 10.19 4.30 0.60
N PRO A 211 11.49 4.19 0.30
CA PRO A 211 12.36 5.22 -0.30
C PRO A 211 12.41 5.26 -1.84
N TYR A 212 11.61 4.45 -2.53
CA TYR A 212 11.64 4.32 -3.99
C TYR A 212 10.74 5.35 -4.69
N LEU A 213 10.89 5.48 -6.01
CA LEU A 213 9.89 6.12 -6.89
C LEU A 213 9.56 7.59 -6.61
N ALA A 214 10.51 8.39 -6.10
CA ALA A 214 10.29 9.81 -5.82
C ALA A 214 9.65 10.56 -7.01
N PRO A 215 8.49 11.23 -6.80
CA PRO A 215 7.81 11.99 -7.85
C PRO A 215 8.55 13.31 -8.13
N PRO A 216 8.33 13.97 -9.29
CA PRO A 216 8.74 15.37 -9.49
C PRO A 216 8.19 16.28 -8.36
N PRO A 217 8.97 17.26 -7.86
CA PRO A 217 10.27 17.72 -8.35
C PRO A 217 11.48 16.92 -7.80
N TYR A 218 11.27 15.81 -7.09
CA TYR A 218 12.31 15.02 -6.43
C TYR A 218 12.77 13.80 -7.23
N ARG A 219 12.41 13.71 -8.51
CA ARG A 219 12.79 12.58 -9.37
C ARG A 219 14.30 12.34 -9.32
N GLY A 220 14.70 11.09 -9.06
CA GLY A 220 16.10 10.68 -8.94
C GLY A 220 16.72 10.90 -7.55
N LYS A 221 15.97 11.46 -6.58
CA LYS A 221 16.35 11.52 -5.17
C LYS A 221 15.69 10.38 -4.39
N ARG A 222 16.14 10.17 -3.14
CA ARG A 222 15.46 9.30 -2.18
C ARG A 222 14.05 9.83 -1.93
N ASN A 223 13.05 8.97 -2.03
CA ASN A 223 11.67 9.33 -1.72
C ASN A 223 11.45 9.37 -0.20
N GLU A 224 10.41 10.07 0.24
CA GLU A 224 9.96 10.11 1.62
C GLU A 224 8.45 10.33 1.69
N PRO A 225 7.77 9.95 2.79
CA PRO A 225 6.30 10.00 2.87
C PRO A 225 5.69 11.37 2.56
N ALA A 226 6.40 12.46 2.90
CA ALA A 226 6.02 13.84 2.60
C ALA A 226 5.72 14.07 1.11
N TYR A 227 6.36 13.30 0.22
CA TYR A 227 6.21 13.49 -1.22
C TYR A 227 4.91 12.91 -1.79
N THR A 228 4.10 12.20 -0.98
CA THR A 228 2.75 11.75 -1.35
C THR A 228 1.90 12.92 -1.88
N VAL A 229 2.08 14.12 -1.31
CA VAL A 229 1.40 15.35 -1.74
C VAL A 229 1.63 15.63 -3.24
N HIS A 230 2.82 15.35 -3.77
CA HIS A 230 3.13 15.57 -5.19
C HIS A 230 2.44 14.55 -6.09
N THR A 231 2.45 13.27 -5.70
CA THR A 231 1.71 12.21 -6.41
C THR A 231 0.22 12.55 -6.45
N ALA A 232 -0.34 12.96 -5.32
CA ALA A 232 -1.76 13.20 -5.19
C ALA A 232 -2.24 14.46 -5.92
N LYS A 233 -1.39 15.49 -6.08
CA LYS A 233 -1.69 16.64 -6.97
C LYS A 233 -1.83 16.21 -8.43
N VAL A 234 -0.97 15.31 -8.90
CA VAL A 234 -1.12 14.73 -10.25
C VAL A 234 -2.39 13.87 -10.31
N GLY A 235 -2.70 13.11 -9.26
CA GLY A 235 -3.99 12.41 -9.15
C GLY A 235 -5.19 13.35 -9.32
N ALA A 236 -5.20 14.49 -8.62
CA ALA A 236 -6.26 15.48 -8.74
C ALA A 236 -6.44 15.96 -10.20
N GLU A 237 -5.35 16.23 -10.92
CA GLU A 237 -5.39 16.57 -12.35
C GLU A 237 -5.97 15.44 -13.21
N VAL A 238 -5.57 14.19 -12.97
CA VAL A 238 -6.06 13.00 -13.68
C VAL A 238 -7.58 12.83 -13.53
N PHE A 239 -8.11 13.08 -12.33
CA PHE A 239 -9.54 12.96 -12.05
C PHE A 239 -10.33 14.26 -12.30
N GLY A 240 -9.69 15.34 -12.75
CA GLY A 240 -10.34 16.64 -12.96
C GLY A 240 -10.91 17.25 -11.68
N MET A 241 -10.25 17.01 -10.54
CA MET A 241 -10.67 17.45 -9.22
C MET A 241 -9.74 18.54 -8.68
N ASP A 242 -10.28 19.39 -7.81
CA ASP A 242 -9.45 20.30 -7.02
C ASP A 242 -8.60 19.51 -6.02
N TRP A 243 -7.37 19.98 -5.78
CA TRP A 243 -6.40 19.32 -4.90
C TRP A 243 -6.97 18.99 -3.50
N PRO A 244 -7.62 19.92 -2.77
CA PRO A 244 -8.21 19.62 -1.47
C PRO A 244 -9.30 18.53 -1.53
N ASP A 245 -10.11 18.53 -2.58
CA ASP A 245 -11.22 17.58 -2.74
C ASP A 245 -10.71 16.17 -3.06
N PHE A 246 -9.68 16.06 -3.92
CA PHE A 246 -9.03 14.78 -4.20
C PHE A 246 -8.35 14.21 -2.95
N ALA A 247 -7.68 15.06 -2.16
CA ALA A 247 -7.08 14.66 -0.89
C ALA A 247 -8.15 14.18 0.11
N ALA A 248 -9.28 14.89 0.23
CA ALA A 248 -10.40 14.47 1.07
C ALA A 248 -11.01 13.14 0.60
N GLN A 249 -11.18 12.96 -0.71
CA GLN A 249 -11.71 11.73 -1.30
C GLN A 249 -10.80 10.53 -1.04
N THR A 250 -9.49 10.67 -1.25
CA THR A 250 -8.52 9.59 -1.00
C THR A 250 -8.38 9.26 0.49
N GLN A 251 -8.54 10.24 1.38
CA GLN A 251 -8.65 9.96 2.81
C GLN A 251 -9.91 9.16 3.16
N ALA A 252 -11.07 9.51 2.61
CA ALA A 252 -12.30 8.74 2.82
C ALA A 252 -12.20 7.32 2.26
N ASN A 253 -11.47 7.14 1.16
CA ASN A 253 -11.16 5.83 0.59
C ASN A 253 -10.27 5.01 1.54
N PHE A 254 -9.21 5.63 2.07
CA PHE A 254 -8.32 5.02 3.05
C PHE A 254 -9.10 4.60 4.30
N ASP A 255 -9.96 5.46 4.82
CA ASP A 255 -10.74 5.19 6.03
C ASP A 255 -11.71 4.01 5.88
N ARG A 256 -12.27 3.85 4.67
CA ARG A 256 -13.14 2.74 4.34
C ARG A 256 -12.37 1.43 4.21
N LEU A 257 -11.21 1.44 3.57
CA LEU A 257 -10.40 0.23 3.39
C LEU A 257 -9.66 -0.17 4.67
N PHE A 258 -8.89 0.76 5.23
CA PHE A 258 -8.11 0.62 6.46
C PHE A 258 -8.92 1.06 7.67
N TRP A 259 -10.13 0.51 7.81
CA TRP A 259 -11.10 0.86 8.85
C TRP A 259 -10.53 0.81 10.28
N LYS A 260 -9.53 -0.04 10.50
CA LYS A 260 -8.87 -0.19 11.80
C LYS A 260 -7.98 1.01 12.12
N ALA A 261 -7.30 1.58 11.13
CA ALA A 261 -6.58 2.84 11.27
C ALA A 261 -7.55 3.99 11.57
N ALA A 262 -8.68 4.06 10.85
CA ALA A 262 -9.71 5.09 11.05
C ALA A 262 -10.35 5.08 12.44
N LYS A 263 -10.48 3.89 13.06
CA LYS A 263 -11.02 3.72 14.42
C LYS A 263 -9.96 3.89 15.52
N TRP A 264 -8.68 3.98 15.14
CA TRP A 264 -7.60 4.09 16.12
C TRP A 264 -7.70 5.43 16.86
N LYS A 265 -7.55 5.37 18.18
CA LYS A 265 -7.43 6.52 19.05
C LYS A 265 -6.12 6.38 19.80
N ALA A 266 -5.32 7.44 19.81
CA ALA A 266 -4.15 7.49 20.68
C ALA A 266 -4.59 7.24 22.13
N ALA A 267 -3.81 6.45 22.87
CA ALA A 267 -4.02 6.34 24.31
C ALA A 267 -3.83 7.74 24.92
N ALA A 268 -4.82 8.17 25.70
CA ALA A 268 -4.82 9.47 26.37
C ALA A 268 -3.78 9.54 27.49
#